data_AF-A0A927D970-F1
#
_entry.id   AF-A0A927D970-F1
#
_cell.length_a   1.000
_cell.length_b   1.000
_cell.length_c   1.000
_cell.angle_alpha   90.00
_cell.angle_beta   90.00
_cell.angle_gamma   90.00
#
_symmetry.space_group_name_H-M   'P 1'
#
loop_
_entity.id
_entity.type
_entity.pdbx_description
1 polymer ?
#
loop_
_entity_poly.entity_id
_entity_poly.type
_entity_poly.pdbx_seq_one_letter_code
_entity_poly.pdbx_strand_id
1 'polypeptide(L)' 'MKHYRDAITVGKVKCMYSVLHRGWLMPSGEVVRNPLKVQRLAEELDTKRGAQ' A
#
# COMPACT_ATOMS: atom_id res chain seq x y z
N MET A 1 10.81 -4.92 2.09
CA MET A 1 11.12 -4.23 0.82
C MET A 1 12.61 -4.39 0.56
N LYS A 2 12.97 -5.14 -0.48
CA LYS A 2 14.35 -5.29 -0.99
C LYS A 2 14.63 -4.26 -2.11
N HIS A 3 13.61 -3.84 -2.84
CA HIS A 3 13.68 -2.77 -3.83
C HIS A 3 12.64 -1.69 -3.58
N TYR A 4 12.95 -0.46 -4.01
CA TYR A 4 12.07 0.70 -3.87
C TYR A 4 10.77 0.62 -4.69
N ARG A 5 10.62 -0.39 -5.56
CA ARG A 5 9.42 -0.66 -6.36
C ARG A 5 8.68 -1.92 -5.91
N ASP A 6 9.08 -2.50 -4.79
CA ASP A 6 8.41 -3.70 -4.28
C ASP A 6 6.97 -3.37 -3.89
N ALA A 7 6.08 -4.34 -4.08
CA ALA A 7 4.75 -4.25 -3.50
C ALA A 7 4.84 -4.19 -1.97
N ILE A 8 3.95 -3.41 -1.36
CA ILE A 8 3.81 -3.31 0.08
C ILE A 8 2.63 -4.20 0.47
N THR A 9 2.86 -5.14 1.37
CA THR A 9 1.83 -6.06 1.88
C THR A 9 1.76 -5.91 3.39
N VAL A 10 0.56 -5.59 3.88
CA VAL A 10 0.26 -5.50 5.31
C VAL A 10 -1.00 -6.33 5.56
N GLY A 11 -0.87 -7.43 6.29
CA GLY A 11 -1.99 -8.35 6.53
C GLY A 11 -2.64 -8.81 5.21
N LYS A 12 -3.93 -8.48 5.03
CA LYS A 12 -4.71 -8.75 3.80
C LYS A 12 -4.72 -7.60 2.80
N VAL A 13 -4.02 -6.49 3.10
CA VAL A 13 -3.89 -5.32 2.23
C VAL A 13 -2.62 -5.45 1.39
N LYS A 14 -2.77 -5.35 0.06
CA LYS A 14 -1.66 -5.37 -0.89
C LYS A 14 -1.68 -4.11 -1.73
N CYS A 15 -0.60 -3.33 -1.67
CA CYS A 15 -0.40 -2.12 -2.42
C CYS A 15 0.67 -2.38 -3.49
N MET A 16 0.25 -2.38 -4.76
CA MET A 16 1.15 -2.70 -5.89
C MET A 16 1.85 -1.45 -6.41
N TYR A 17 3.15 -1.53 -6.69
CA TYR A 17 3.84 -0.43 -7.35
C TYR A 17 3.39 -0.31 -8.81
N SER A 18 2.85 0.85 -9.17
CA SER A 18 2.55 1.24 -10.54
C SER A 18 3.73 1.99 -11.14
N VAL A 19 4.31 1.43 -12.19
CA VAL A 19 5.37 2.08 -12.98
C VAL A 19 4.82 3.30 -13.72
N LEU A 20 3.59 3.23 -14.22
CA LEU A 20 2.93 4.32 -14.95
C LEU A 20 2.75 5.55 -14.06
N HIS A 21 2.25 5.36 -12.83
CA HIS A 21 1.98 6.46 -11.91
C HIS A 21 3.14 6.79 -10.95
N ARG A 22 4.23 6.00 -11.02
CA ARG A 22 5.43 6.09 -10.18
C ARG A 22 5.11 6.12 -8.68
N GLY A 23 4.26 5.20 -8.24
CA GLY A 23 3.80 5.11 -6.85
C GLY A 23 3.02 3.82 -6.60
N TRP A 24 2.59 3.61 -5.37
CA TRP A 24 1.82 2.43 -4.98
C TRP A 24 0.33 2.68 -5.09
N LEU A 25 -0.35 1.74 -5.72
CA LEU A 25 -1.80 1.72 -5.85
C LEU A 25 -2.41 1.10 -4.59
N MET A 26 -3.22 1.89 -3.88
CA MET A 26 -4.02 1.45 -2.75
C MET A 26 -5.24 0.64 -3.22
N PRO A 27 -5.81 -0.24 -2.39
CA PRO A 27 -7.06 -0.94 -2.73
C PRO A 27 -8.24 0.00 -3.01
N SER A 28 -8.20 1.23 -2.50
CA SER A 28 -9.17 2.29 -2.78
C SER A 28 -9.04 2.91 -4.19
N GLY A 29 -7.98 2.59 -4.93
CA GLY A 29 -7.64 3.21 -6.22
C GLY A 29 -6.76 4.45 -6.12
N GLU A 30 -6.49 4.96 -4.92
CA GLU A 30 -5.55 6.07 -4.72
C GLU A 30 -4.11 5.65 -5.04
N VAL A 31 -3.32 6.53 -5.66
CA VAL A 31 -1.88 6.33 -5.84
C VAL A 31 -1.10 7.16 -4.83
N VAL A 32 -0.29 6.49 -4.01
CA VAL A 32 0.56 7.15 -3.01
C VAL A 32 2.03 6.88 -3.36
N ARG A 33 2.83 7.95 -3.45
CA ARG A 33 4.24 7.87 -3.88
C ARG A 33 5.25 7.74 -2.73
N ASN A 34 4.81 8.00 -1.50
CA ASN A 34 5.66 7.87 -0.32
C ASN A 34 5.50 6.45 0.26
N PRO A 35 6.56 5.63 0.30
CA PRO A 35 6.47 4.25 0.78
C PRO A 35 6.08 4.15 2.27
N LEU A 36 6.53 5.08 3.12
CA LEU A 36 6.16 5.10 4.53
C LEU A 36 4.69 5.49 4.71
N LYS A 37 4.19 6.42 3.89
CA LYS A 37 2.76 6.78 3.89
C LYS A 37 1.90 5.60 3.45
N VAL A 38 2.32 4.87 2.41
CA VAL A 38 1.62 3.65 1.94
C VAL A 38 1.57 2.59 3.02
N GLN A 39 2.70 2.33 3.68
CA GLN A 39 2.78 1.37 4.78
C GLN A 39 1.75 1.70 5.87
N ARG A 40 1.75 2.94 6.36
CA ARG A 40 0.81 3.38 7.40
C ARG A 40 -0.65 3.28 6.95
N LEU A 41 -0.96 3.72 5.74
CA LEU A 41 -2.33 3.61 5.21
C LEU A 41 -2.77 2.16 5.04
N ALA A 42 -1.86 1.26 4.66
CA ALA A 42 -2.14 -0.16 4.57
C ALA A 42 -2.41 -0.78 5.95
N GLU A 43 -1.66 -0.40 6.98
CA GLU A 43 -1.88 -0.79 8.39
C GLU A 43 -3.22 -0.28 8.92
N GLU A 44 -3.57 0.98 8.64
CA GLU A 44 -4.86 1.57 9.02
C GLU A 44 -6.03 0.83 8.33
N LEU A 45 -5.88 0.46 7.06
CA LEU A 45 -6.89 -0.30 6.32
C LEU A 45 -7.03 -1.74 6.81
N ASP A 46 -5.92 -2.42 7.09
CA ASP A 46 -5.94 -3.80 7.60
C ASP A 46 -6.61 -3.84 8.98
N THR A 47 -6.28 -2.87 9.85
CA THR A 47 -6.92 -2.71 11.18
C THR A 47 -8.43 -2.50 11.04
N LYS A 48 -8.87 -1.62 10.13
CA LYS A 48 -10.30 -1.39 9.87
C LYS A 48 -11.01 -2.62 9.32
N ARG A 49 -10.35 -3.44 8.50
CA ARG A 49 -10.91 -4.69 7.96
C ARG A 49 -10.94 -5.83 8.98
N GLY A 50 -9.99 -5.85 9.92
CA GLY A 50 -9.94 -6.81 11.02
C GLY A 50 -10.87 -6.48 12.18
N ALA A 51 -11.45 -5.27 12.20
CA ALA A 51 -12.44 -4.83 13.18
C ALA A 51 -13.88 -5.31 12.87
N GLN A 52 -14.05 -6.30 11.99
CA GLN A 52 -15.34 -6.87 11.60
C GLN A 52 -15.43 -8.36 11.91
#